data_AF-A0AB36TE79-F1
#
_entry.id   AF-A0AB36TE79-F1
#
_cell.length_a   1.000
_cell.length_b   1.000
_cell.length_c   1.000
_cell.angle_alpha   90.00
_cell.angle_beta   90.00
_cell.angle_gamma   90.00
#
_symmetry.space_group_name_H-M   'P 1'
#
loop_
_entity.id
_entity.type
_entity.pdbx_description
1 polymer ?
#
loop_
_entity_poly.entity_id
_entity_poly.type
_entity_poly.pdbx_seq_one_letter_code
_entity_poly.pdbx_strand_id
1 'polypeptide(L)'
;MPLLKKLCENITNVIKERVKDIDDEKAEIINYGLYLWIADIIKLAIIFTAACLLRVFKLAVVFVVCFGLLRVFAGGSHAKTFWGCLLTNSAITFGSVYLSLLLSSIKPIFLFMLVMPFCAVVLYLYAPADHENKPVVSKKQKRKLKIVAYMVLIAEYLISLSITQNTFSNVIILSTLFVCLGMLPVTYKIMGARHGNGL
;
A
#
# COMPACT_ATOMS: atom_id res chain seq x y z
N MET A 1 12.36 -16.19 -4.53
CA MET A 1 13.75 -15.71 -4.69
C MET A 1 14.65 -16.42 -3.69
N PRO A 2 15.36 -17.49 -4.10
CA PRO A 2 16.15 -18.34 -3.18
C PRO A 2 17.26 -17.56 -2.47
N LEU A 3 17.96 -16.69 -3.19
CA LEU A 3 19.04 -15.86 -2.64
C LEU A 3 18.55 -14.92 -1.52
N LEU A 4 17.38 -14.28 -1.72
CA LEU A 4 16.80 -13.40 -0.72
C LEU A 4 16.38 -14.16 0.54
N LYS A 5 15.79 -15.35 0.39
CA LYS A 5 15.43 -16.20 1.53
C LYS A 5 16.67 -16.55 2.36
N LYS A 6 17.72 -17.02 1.68
CA LYS A 6 19.00 -17.35 2.33
C LYS A 6 19.64 -16.15 3.03
N LEU A 7 19.56 -14.96 2.44
CA LEU A 7 20.04 -13.73 3.08
C LEU A 7 19.25 -13.42 4.36
N CYS A 8 17.91 -13.52 4.31
CA CYS A 8 17.06 -13.28 5.47
C CYS A 8 17.33 -14.29 6.59
N GLU A 9 17.48 -15.57 6.26
CA GLU A 9 17.82 -16.63 7.21
C GLU A 9 19.15 -16.34 7.91
N ASN A 10 20.19 -15.96 7.15
CA ASN A 10 21.49 -15.59 7.73
C ASN A 10 21.38 -14.41 8.69
N ILE A 11 20.63 -13.35 8.32
CA ILE A 11 20.45 -12.17 9.20
C ILE A 11 19.66 -12.56 10.45
N THR A 12 18.58 -13.34 10.32
CA THR A 12 17.78 -13.82 11.46
C THR A 12 18.64 -14.65 12.42
N ASN A 13 19.51 -15.53 11.91
CA ASN A 13 20.41 -16.34 12.75
C ASN A 13 21.37 -15.46 13.54
N VAL A 14 21.97 -14.45 12.91
CA VAL A 14 22.84 -13.48 13.60
C VAL A 14 22.08 -12.70 14.68
N ILE A 15 20.82 -12.33 14.44
CA ILE A 15 19.97 -11.66 15.43
C ILE A 15 19.69 -12.59 16.61
N LYS A 16 19.35 -13.86 16.34
CA LYS A 16 19.06 -14.88 17.37
C LYS A 16 20.27 -15.15 18.26
N GLU A 17 21.47 -15.13 17.71
CA GLU A 17 22.72 -15.31 18.48
C GLU A 17 23.06 -14.11 19.37
N ARG A 18 22.67 -12.89 18.99
CA ARG A 18 23.08 -11.64 19.66
C ARG A 18 22.05 -11.06 20.62
N VAL A 19 20.78 -11.44 20.48
CA VAL A 19 19.66 -10.91 21.28
C VAL A 19 19.09 -12.02 22.15
N LYS A 20 19.00 -11.76 23.47
CA LYS A 20 18.38 -12.70 24.41
C LYS A 20 16.86 -12.80 24.17
N ASP A 21 16.28 -13.94 24.51
CA ASP A 21 14.82 -14.20 24.51
C ASP A 21 14.14 -14.23 23.13
N ILE A 22 14.89 -14.61 22.08
CA ILE A 22 14.35 -14.94 20.75
C ILE A 22 14.16 -16.46 20.65
N ASP A 23 12.91 -16.89 20.80
CA ASP A 23 12.46 -18.25 20.49
C ASP A 23 12.30 -18.46 18.97
N ASP A 24 12.00 -19.69 18.56
CA ASP A 24 11.85 -20.05 17.14
C ASP A 24 10.66 -19.36 16.48
N GLU A 25 9.57 -19.13 17.22
CA GLU A 25 8.38 -18.44 16.72
C GLU A 25 8.70 -16.97 16.40
N LYS A 26 9.36 -16.26 17.31
CA LYS A 26 9.82 -14.89 17.08
C LYS A 26 10.83 -14.82 15.95
N ALA A 27 11.74 -15.79 15.87
CA ALA A 27 12.71 -15.85 14.77
C ALA A 27 12.01 -15.98 13.41
N GLU A 28 10.97 -16.80 13.31
CA GLU A 28 10.16 -16.95 12.08
C GLU A 28 9.44 -15.64 11.73
N ILE A 29 8.83 -14.97 12.70
CA ILE A 29 8.19 -13.65 12.51
C ILE A 29 9.21 -12.61 12.02
N ILE A 30 10.41 -12.57 12.62
CA ILE A 30 11.49 -11.67 12.22
C ILE A 30 11.93 -11.99 10.78
N ASN A 31 12.13 -13.26 10.46
CA ASN A 31 12.55 -13.68 9.11
C ASN A 31 11.52 -13.28 8.05
N TYR A 32 10.24 -13.54 8.32
CA TYR A 32 9.16 -13.17 7.42
C TYR A 32 9.07 -11.64 7.23
N GLY A 33 9.13 -10.89 8.32
CA GLY A 33 9.12 -9.43 8.28
C GLY A 33 10.30 -8.86 7.48
N LEU A 34 11.50 -9.42 7.69
CA LEU A 34 12.71 -9.03 6.97
C LEU A 34 12.61 -9.35 5.47
N TYR A 35 12.10 -10.54 5.12
CA TYR A 35 11.87 -10.92 3.74
C TYR A 35 10.93 -9.95 3.02
N LEU A 36 9.80 -9.62 3.65
CA LEU A 36 8.84 -8.65 3.10
C LEU A 36 9.48 -7.27 2.93
N TRP A 37 10.21 -6.80 3.95
CA TRP A 37 10.81 -5.46 3.95
C TRP A 37 11.88 -5.31 2.85
N ILE A 38 12.79 -6.27 2.73
CA ILE A 38 13.80 -6.25 1.66
C ILE A 38 13.14 -6.41 0.29
N ALA A 39 12.16 -7.29 0.16
CA ALA A 39 11.41 -7.43 -1.09
C ALA A 39 10.71 -6.13 -1.51
N ASP A 40 10.13 -5.38 -0.56
CA ASP A 40 9.51 -4.09 -0.82
C ASP A 40 10.54 -3.03 -1.25
N ILE A 41 11.72 -2.98 -0.63
CA ILE A 41 12.81 -2.08 -1.04
C ILE A 41 13.23 -2.36 -2.49
N ILE A 42 13.43 -3.64 -2.85
CA ILE A 42 13.80 -4.02 -4.21
C ILE A 42 12.72 -3.59 -5.20
N LYS A 43 11.43 -3.80 -4.87
CA LYS A 43 10.30 -3.38 -5.73
C LYS A 43 10.27 -1.87 -5.91
N LEU A 44 10.45 -1.10 -4.84
CA LEU A 44 10.49 0.36 -4.90
C LEU A 44 11.67 0.86 -5.74
N ALA A 45 12.84 0.25 -5.61
CA ALA A 45 14.00 0.59 -6.43
C ALA A 45 13.72 0.37 -7.93
N ILE A 46 13.08 -0.75 -8.28
CA ILE A 46 12.69 -1.05 -9.68
C ILE A 46 11.66 -0.02 -10.17
N ILE A 47 10.60 0.24 -9.40
CA ILE A 47 9.55 1.21 -9.76
C ILE A 47 10.14 2.61 -9.94
N PHE A 48 11.01 3.07 -9.04
CA PHE A 48 11.61 4.40 -9.15
C PHE A 48 12.63 4.52 -10.28
N THR A 49 13.39 3.44 -10.55
CA THR A 49 14.26 3.40 -11.73
C THR A 49 13.44 3.55 -13.01
N ALA A 50 12.36 2.79 -13.15
CA ALA A 50 11.44 2.91 -14.28
C ALA A 50 10.80 4.31 -14.35
N ALA A 51 10.42 4.91 -13.22
CA ALA A 51 9.87 6.27 -13.18
C ALA A 51 10.85 7.34 -13.65
N CYS A 52 12.16 7.19 -13.37
CA CYS A 52 13.21 8.05 -13.90
C CYS A 52 13.32 7.92 -15.43
N LEU A 53 13.34 6.69 -15.95
CA LEU A 53 13.41 6.42 -17.40
C LEU A 53 12.20 7.00 -18.13
N LEU A 54 11.01 6.89 -17.54
CA LEU A 54 9.75 7.44 -18.06
C LEU A 54 9.59 8.95 -17.81
N ARG A 55 10.54 9.60 -17.14
CA ARG A 55 10.53 11.04 -16.80
C ARG A 55 9.33 11.48 -15.96
N VAL A 56 8.78 10.59 -15.14
CA VAL A 56 7.62 10.85 -14.26
C VAL A 56 7.95 10.65 -12.77
N PHE A 57 9.23 10.62 -12.42
CA PHE A 57 9.73 10.33 -11.07
C PHE A 57 9.00 11.10 -9.96
N LYS A 58 8.81 12.42 -10.10
CA LYS A 58 8.15 13.25 -9.07
C LYS A 58 6.71 12.79 -8.79
N LEU A 59 5.94 12.49 -9.84
CA LEU A 59 4.56 12.03 -9.71
C LEU A 59 4.51 10.61 -9.12
N ALA A 60 5.43 9.74 -9.52
CA ALA A 60 5.54 8.39 -8.97
C ALA A 60 5.87 8.40 -7.47
N VAL A 61 6.76 9.30 -7.02
CA VAL A 61 7.08 9.47 -5.59
C VAL A 61 5.83 9.89 -4.82
N VAL A 62 5.11 10.90 -5.29
CA VAL A 62 3.87 11.36 -4.63
C VAL A 62 2.84 10.24 -4.57
N PHE A 63 2.66 9.50 -5.67
CA PHE A 63 1.78 8.34 -5.70
C PHE A 63 2.17 7.31 -4.63
N VAL A 64 3.43 6.87 -4.61
CA VAL A 64 3.92 5.82 -3.70
C VAL A 64 3.79 6.25 -2.24
N VAL A 65 4.08 7.52 -1.93
CA VAL A 65 3.97 8.04 -0.56
C VAL A 65 2.51 8.04 -0.10
N CYS A 66 1.59 8.63 -0.87
CA CYS A 66 0.17 8.68 -0.49
C CYS A 66 -0.45 7.28 -0.45
N PHE A 67 -0.24 6.49 -1.51
CA PHE A 67 -0.69 5.10 -1.56
C PHE A 67 -0.18 4.33 -0.34
N GLY A 68 1.12 4.41 -0.05
CA GLY A 68 1.74 3.71 1.08
C GLY A 68 1.21 4.15 2.45
N LEU A 69 1.10 5.47 2.68
CA LEU A 69 0.62 6.02 3.96
C LEU A 69 -0.79 5.55 4.27
N LEU A 70 -1.72 5.66 3.31
CA LEU A 70 -3.09 5.18 3.53
C LEU A 70 -3.11 3.65 3.65
N ARG A 71 -2.35 2.94 2.82
CA ARG A 71 -2.32 1.47 2.78
C ARG A 71 -1.84 0.85 4.09
N VAL A 72 -0.89 1.46 4.79
CA VAL A 72 -0.37 0.96 6.08
C VAL A 72 -1.48 0.84 7.13
N PHE A 73 -2.47 1.73 7.11
CA PHE A 73 -3.55 1.74 8.09
C PHE A 73 -4.85 1.12 7.56
N ALA A 74 -5.15 1.33 6.28
CA ALA A 74 -6.35 0.82 5.64
C ALA A 74 -6.25 -0.68 5.31
N GLY A 75 -5.05 -1.17 5.01
CA GLY A 75 -4.81 -2.55 4.58
C GLY A 75 -5.25 -2.83 3.15
N GLY A 76 -5.47 -4.11 2.84
CA GLY A 76 -6.07 -4.66 1.63
C GLY A 76 -5.28 -5.84 1.04
N SER A 77 -5.67 -6.26 -0.17
CA SER A 77 -5.13 -7.46 -0.83
C SER A 77 -3.67 -7.34 -1.31
N HIS A 78 -2.86 -8.38 -1.09
CA HIS A 78 -1.51 -8.48 -1.65
C HIS A 78 -1.43 -9.68 -2.60
N ALA A 79 -0.69 -9.52 -3.69
CA ALA A 79 -0.41 -10.64 -4.59
C ALA A 79 0.50 -11.67 -3.88
N LYS A 80 0.24 -12.96 -4.12
CA LYS A 80 0.98 -14.07 -3.49
C LYS A 80 2.45 -14.16 -3.89
N THR A 81 2.82 -13.55 -5.01
CA THR A 81 4.17 -13.64 -5.58
C THR A 81 4.82 -12.27 -5.66
N PHE A 82 6.15 -12.25 -5.53
CA PHE A 82 6.96 -11.05 -5.71
C PHE A 82 6.68 -10.37 -7.06
N TRP A 83 6.73 -11.14 -8.15
CA TRP A 83 6.53 -10.63 -9.51
C TRP A 83 5.10 -10.16 -9.75
N GLY A 84 4.10 -10.88 -9.22
CA GLY A 84 2.71 -10.43 -9.28
C GLY A 84 2.53 -9.09 -8.59
N CYS A 85 3.07 -8.93 -7.38
CA CYS A 85 3.01 -7.67 -6.65
C CYS A 85 3.76 -6.53 -7.35
N LEU A 86 4.96 -6.80 -7.89
CA LEU A 86 5.73 -5.81 -8.63
C LEU A 86 4.95 -5.33 -9.86
N LEU A 87 4.38 -6.25 -10.64
CA LEU A 87 3.62 -5.91 -11.84
C LEU A 87 2.36 -5.11 -11.50
N THR A 88 1.58 -5.55 -10.49
CA THR A 88 0.36 -4.84 -10.10
C THR A 88 0.67 -3.46 -9.52
N ASN A 89 1.66 -3.33 -8.63
CA ASN A 89 2.04 -2.03 -8.08
C ASN A 89 2.59 -1.10 -9.17
N SER A 90 3.37 -1.63 -10.11
CA SER A 90 3.87 -0.83 -11.24
C SER A 90 2.72 -0.37 -12.12
N ALA A 91 1.80 -1.26 -12.49
CA ALA A 91 0.64 -0.93 -13.32
C ALA A 91 -0.26 0.12 -12.65
N ILE A 92 -0.55 -0.03 -11.36
CA ILE A 92 -1.33 0.94 -10.60
C ILE A 92 -0.58 2.28 -10.50
N THR A 93 0.72 2.26 -10.19
CA THR A 93 1.52 3.49 -10.03
C THR A 93 1.59 4.25 -11.34
N PHE A 94 2.08 3.63 -12.42
CA PHE A 94 2.24 4.29 -13.71
C PHE A 94 0.90 4.59 -14.36
N GLY A 95 -0.08 3.70 -14.26
CA GLY A 95 -1.44 3.94 -14.72
C GLY A 95 -2.06 5.17 -14.06
N SER A 96 -1.92 5.32 -12.74
CA SER A 96 -2.41 6.51 -12.02
C SER A 96 -1.66 7.77 -12.44
N VAL A 97 -0.34 7.69 -12.61
CA VAL A 97 0.48 8.83 -13.04
C VAL A 97 0.08 9.28 -14.45
N TYR A 98 -0.03 8.39 -15.43
CA TYR A 98 -0.45 8.77 -16.78
C TYR A 98 -1.91 9.21 -16.83
N LEU A 99 -2.80 8.58 -16.06
CA LEU A 99 -4.18 9.03 -15.95
C LEU A 99 -4.28 10.44 -15.34
N SER A 100 -3.45 10.76 -14.34
CA SER A 100 -3.41 12.11 -13.76
C SER A 100 -2.98 13.18 -14.77
N LEU A 101 -2.08 12.82 -15.71
CA LEU A 101 -1.65 13.68 -16.80
C LEU A 101 -2.77 13.88 -17.82
N LEU A 102 -3.49 12.81 -18.18
CA LEU A 102 -4.65 12.89 -19.09
C LEU A 102 -5.78 13.75 -18.50
N LEU A 103 -5.97 13.68 -17.18
CA LEU A 103 -7.00 14.44 -16.47
C LEU A 103 -6.53 15.83 -16.02
N SER A 104 -5.34 16.31 -16.43
CA SER A 104 -4.78 17.58 -15.95
C SER A 104 -5.64 18.80 -16.28
N SER A 105 -6.42 18.73 -17.35
CA SER A 105 -7.34 19.79 -17.77
C SER A 105 -8.63 19.83 -16.94
N ILE A 106 -8.93 18.77 -16.20
CA ILE A 106 -10.10 18.69 -15.33
C ILE A 106 -9.71 19.26 -13.96
N LYS A 107 -10.52 20.18 -13.44
CA LYS A 107 -10.30 20.70 -12.08
C LYS A 107 -10.42 19.56 -11.07
N PRO A 108 -9.46 19.39 -10.15
CA PRO A 108 -9.47 18.29 -9.17
C PRO A 108 -10.77 18.19 -8.39
N ILE A 109 -11.46 19.31 -8.13
CA ILE A 109 -12.77 19.37 -7.43
C ILE A 109 -13.82 18.41 -8.01
N PHE A 110 -13.82 18.18 -9.31
CA PHE A 110 -14.78 17.25 -9.93
C PHE A 110 -14.43 15.79 -9.63
N LEU A 111 -13.15 15.42 -9.71
CA LEU A 111 -12.70 14.08 -9.33
C LEU A 111 -12.92 13.83 -7.83
N PHE A 112 -12.69 14.84 -6.99
CA PHE A 112 -12.93 14.77 -5.56
C PHE A 112 -14.38 14.45 -5.21
N MET A 113 -15.34 15.16 -5.79
CA MET A 113 -16.77 14.95 -5.50
C MET A 113 -17.22 13.51 -5.79
N LEU A 114 -16.55 12.81 -6.71
CA LEU A 114 -16.82 11.42 -7.02
C LEU A 114 -16.03 10.44 -6.13
N VAL A 115 -14.72 10.66 -5.97
CA VAL A 115 -13.81 9.70 -5.34
C VAL A 115 -13.91 9.72 -3.82
N MET A 116 -14.09 10.89 -3.20
CA MET A 116 -14.09 11.00 -1.73
C MET A 116 -15.24 10.27 -1.06
N PRO A 117 -16.51 10.41 -1.50
CA PRO A 117 -17.62 9.65 -0.91
C PRO A 117 -17.42 8.15 -1.06
N PHE A 118 -16.95 7.70 -2.24
CA PHE A 118 -16.63 6.31 -2.48
C PHE A 118 -15.57 5.80 -1.50
N CYS A 119 -14.43 6.49 -1.38
CA CYS A 119 -13.35 6.08 -0.47
C CYS A 119 -13.82 6.07 0.98
N ALA A 120 -14.58 7.07 1.42
CA ALA A 120 -15.12 7.13 2.78
C ALA A 120 -16.04 5.94 3.10
N VAL A 121 -16.91 5.53 2.16
CA VAL A 121 -17.78 4.36 2.32
C VAL A 121 -16.96 3.07 2.34
N VAL A 122 -15.98 2.91 1.45
CA VAL A 122 -15.14 1.71 1.43
C VAL A 122 -14.32 1.59 2.72
N LEU A 123 -13.73 2.68 3.23
CA LEU A 123 -13.02 2.67 4.51
C LEU A 123 -13.96 2.31 5.66
N TYR A 124 -15.19 2.82 5.65
CA TYR A 124 -16.19 2.51 6.68
C TYR A 124 -16.46 1.01 6.75
N LEU A 125 -16.70 0.40 5.58
CA LEU A 125 -17.11 -0.99 5.46
C LEU A 125 -15.95 -1.96 5.66
N TYR A 126 -14.78 -1.67 5.08
CA TYR A 126 -13.71 -2.66 4.92
C TYR A 126 -12.46 -2.40 5.74
N ALA A 127 -12.23 -1.20 6.29
CA ALA A 127 -11.00 -0.95 7.05
C ALA A 127 -11.02 -1.55 8.48
N PRO A 128 -9.87 -2.02 9.01
CA PRO A 128 -8.70 -2.40 8.24
C PRO A 128 -9.00 -3.68 7.44
N ALA A 129 -8.73 -3.65 6.14
CA ALA A 129 -8.84 -4.81 5.28
C ALA A 129 -7.59 -5.67 5.51
N ASP A 130 -7.67 -6.60 6.45
CA ASP A 130 -6.54 -7.43 6.83
C ASP A 130 -6.32 -8.60 5.84
N HIS A 131 -5.23 -9.33 6.05
CA HIS A 131 -4.79 -10.42 5.19
C HIS A 131 -4.64 -11.69 6.03
N GLU A 132 -4.83 -12.86 5.43
CA GLU A 132 -4.70 -14.17 6.11
C GLU A 132 -3.39 -14.34 6.89
N ASN A 133 -2.28 -13.85 6.34
CA ASN A 133 -0.95 -13.90 6.99
C ASN A 133 -0.69 -12.79 8.03
N LYS A 134 -1.62 -11.83 8.19
CA LYS A 134 -1.52 -10.72 9.16
C LYS A 134 -2.93 -10.36 9.66
N PRO A 135 -3.62 -11.29 10.35
CA PRO A 135 -4.96 -11.06 10.83
C PRO A 135 -4.94 -10.00 11.94
N VAL A 136 -5.87 -9.05 11.88
CA VAL A 136 -6.02 -8.07 12.96
C VAL A 136 -7.12 -8.59 13.88
N VAL A 137 -6.77 -9.21 15.00
CA VAL A 137 -7.76 -9.82 15.91
C VAL A 137 -8.31 -8.83 16.95
N SER A 138 -7.48 -7.89 17.42
CA SER A 138 -7.85 -6.96 18.49
C SER A 138 -8.85 -5.90 18.03
N LYS A 139 -10.04 -5.84 18.65
CA LYS A 139 -11.03 -4.78 18.41
C LYS A 139 -10.47 -3.38 18.63
N LYS A 140 -9.62 -3.21 19.66
CA LYS A 140 -8.94 -1.93 19.95
C LYS A 140 -8.01 -1.54 18.81
N GLN A 141 -7.26 -2.50 18.27
CA GLN A 141 -6.37 -2.28 17.13
C GLN A 141 -7.14 -1.99 15.85
N LYS A 142 -8.21 -2.74 15.55
CA LYS A 142 -9.11 -2.48 14.40
C LYS A 142 -9.63 -1.03 14.43
N ARG A 143 -10.14 -0.58 15.58
CA ARG A 143 -10.64 0.79 15.75
C ARG A 143 -9.54 1.82 15.54
N LYS A 144 -8.34 1.62 16.12
CA LYS A 144 -7.20 2.53 15.94
C LYS A 144 -6.80 2.65 14.48
N LEU A 145 -6.64 1.52 13.78
CA LEU A 145 -6.27 1.50 12.36
C LEU A 145 -7.30 2.21 11.49
N LYS A 146 -8.60 1.95 11.71
CA LYS A 146 -9.69 2.63 11.00
C LYS A 146 -9.66 4.15 11.22
N ILE A 147 -9.50 4.60 12.47
CA ILE A 147 -9.44 6.04 12.78
C ILE A 147 -8.24 6.69 12.08
N VAL A 148 -7.06 6.07 12.14
CA VAL A 148 -5.87 6.61 11.47
C VAL A 148 -6.02 6.62 9.95
N ALA A 149 -6.62 5.57 9.36
CA ALA A 149 -6.91 5.54 7.92
C ALA A 149 -7.83 6.71 7.49
N TYR A 150 -8.85 7.05 8.29
CA TYR A 150 -9.68 8.23 8.05
C TYR A 150 -8.91 9.55 8.19
N MET A 151 -8.06 9.67 9.20
CA MET A 151 -7.22 10.87 9.36
C MET A 151 -6.29 11.06 8.16
N VAL A 152 -5.68 9.98 7.66
CA VAL A 152 -4.84 10.02 6.45
C VAL A 152 -5.66 10.41 5.23
N LEU A 153 -6.83 9.79 5.01
CA LEU A 153 -7.73 10.14 3.89
C LEU A 153 -8.10 11.63 3.91
N ILE A 154 -8.45 12.18 5.08
CA ILE A 154 -8.78 13.61 5.23
C ILE A 154 -7.55 14.48 4.99
N ALA A 155 -6.38 14.09 5.50
CA ALA A 155 -5.15 14.84 5.30
C ALA A 155 -4.75 14.89 3.82
N GLU A 156 -4.77 13.75 3.12
CA GLU A 156 -4.49 13.66 1.69
C GLU A 156 -5.48 14.50 0.87
N TYR A 157 -6.75 14.53 1.26
CA TYR A 157 -7.76 15.39 0.66
C TYR A 157 -7.42 16.88 0.81
N LEU A 158 -7.13 17.34 2.03
CA LEU A 158 -6.78 18.74 2.28
C LEU A 158 -5.50 19.17 1.56
N ILE A 159 -4.49 18.29 1.54
CA ILE A 159 -3.24 18.51 0.80
C ILE A 159 -3.54 18.65 -0.70
N SER A 160 -4.33 17.73 -1.26
CA SER A 160 -4.64 17.72 -2.68
C SER A 160 -5.45 18.97 -3.12
N LEU A 161 -6.32 19.51 -2.26
CA LEU A 161 -7.01 20.79 -2.52
C LEU A 161 -6.08 22.01 -2.46
N SER A 162 -4.99 21.93 -1.68
CA SER A 162 -4.06 23.04 -1.49
C SER A 162 -3.03 23.16 -2.62
N ILE A 163 -2.87 22.12 -3.43
CA ILE A 163 -1.91 22.08 -4.53
C ILE A 163 -2.50 22.75 -5.77
N THR A 164 -1.76 23.69 -6.35
CA THR A 164 -2.17 24.43 -7.56
C THR A 164 -2.04 23.63 -8.85
N GLN A 165 -1.14 22.64 -8.87
CA GLN A 165 -0.91 21.80 -10.04
C GLN A 165 -1.89 20.62 -10.07
N ASN A 166 -2.89 20.70 -10.95
CA ASN A 166 -3.94 19.68 -11.10
C ASN A 166 -3.39 18.25 -11.17
N THR A 167 -2.29 18.02 -11.89
CA THR A 167 -1.69 16.69 -12.03
C THR A 167 -1.28 16.10 -10.67
N PHE A 168 -0.64 16.88 -9.80
CA PHE A 168 -0.24 16.41 -8.47
C PHE A 168 -1.46 16.13 -7.58
N SER A 169 -2.47 17.00 -7.60
CA SER A 169 -3.74 16.75 -6.90
C SER A 169 -4.41 15.47 -7.39
N ASN A 170 -4.48 15.28 -8.71
CA ASN A 170 -5.09 14.10 -9.34
C ASN A 170 -4.34 12.82 -8.97
N VAL A 171 -3.00 12.82 -8.91
CA VAL A 171 -2.23 11.66 -8.45
C VAL A 171 -2.60 11.27 -7.02
N ILE A 172 -2.74 12.25 -6.12
CA ILE A 172 -3.12 11.96 -4.73
C ILE A 172 -4.52 11.32 -4.70
N ILE A 173 -5.49 11.88 -5.41
CA ILE A 173 -6.86 11.35 -5.50
C ILE A 173 -6.87 9.92 -6.07
N LEU A 174 -6.10 9.67 -7.12
CA LEU A 174 -6.02 8.34 -7.73
C LEU A 174 -5.34 7.34 -6.80
N SER A 175 -4.33 7.77 -6.03
CA SER A 175 -3.68 6.90 -5.05
C SER A 175 -4.67 6.40 -3.98
N THR A 176 -5.54 7.28 -3.46
CA THR A 176 -6.56 6.88 -2.47
C THR A 176 -7.62 5.98 -3.08
N LEU A 177 -8.05 6.28 -4.32
CA LEU A 177 -8.97 5.44 -5.08
C LEU A 177 -8.44 4.01 -5.21
N PHE A 178 -7.18 3.84 -5.64
CA PHE A 178 -6.60 2.52 -5.84
C PHE A 178 -6.35 1.76 -4.53
N VAL A 179 -6.06 2.44 -3.42
CA VAL A 179 -6.06 1.80 -2.10
C VAL A 179 -7.45 1.24 -1.79
N CYS A 180 -8.50 2.02 -2.01
CA CYS A 180 -9.88 1.62 -1.76
C CYS A 180 -10.33 0.46 -2.65
N LEU A 181 -10.01 0.51 -3.95
CA LEU A 181 -10.24 -0.62 -4.86
C LEU A 181 -9.50 -1.88 -4.36
N GLY A 182 -8.28 -1.72 -3.83
CA GLY A 182 -7.49 -2.78 -3.24
C GLY A 182 -8.09 -3.46 -2.01
N MET A 183 -9.07 -2.82 -1.35
CA MET A 183 -9.79 -3.35 -0.18
C MET A 183 -11.09 -4.08 -0.54
N LEU A 184 -11.58 -3.94 -1.78
CA LEU A 184 -12.86 -4.54 -2.16
C LEU A 184 -12.78 -6.08 -2.18
N PRO A 185 -13.86 -6.79 -1.83
CA PRO A 185 -13.91 -8.26 -1.86
C PRO A 185 -13.59 -8.85 -3.24
N VAL A 186 -13.98 -8.18 -4.31
CA VAL A 186 -13.68 -8.59 -5.69
C VAL A 186 -12.18 -8.65 -5.94
N THR A 187 -11.41 -7.70 -5.38
CA THR A 187 -9.97 -7.62 -5.56
C THR A 187 -9.26 -8.75 -4.84
N TYR A 188 -9.72 -9.12 -3.65
CA TYR A 188 -9.25 -10.32 -2.95
C TYR A 188 -9.48 -11.59 -3.78
N LYS A 189 -10.67 -11.72 -4.40
CA LYS A 189 -11.00 -12.85 -5.25
C LYS A 189 -10.09 -12.93 -6.49
N ILE A 190 -9.81 -11.79 -7.14
CA ILE A 190 -8.90 -11.70 -8.29
C ILE A 190 -7.47 -12.07 -7.90
N MET A 191 -6.99 -11.61 -6.74
CA MET A 191 -5.65 -11.93 -6.24
C MET A 191 -5.54 -13.33 -5.63
N GLY A 192 -6.64 -14.07 -5.56
CA GLY A 192 -6.72 -15.37 -4.88
C GLY A 192 -6.41 -15.29 -3.39
N ALA A 193 -6.51 -14.10 -2.79
CA ALA A 193 -6.25 -13.83 -1.38
C ALA A 193 -7.55 -13.91 -0.56
N ARG A 194 -7.41 -14.07 0.75
CA ARG A 194 -8.54 -14.06 1.69
C ARG A 194 -8.35 -12.95 2.71
N HIS A 195 -9.46 -12.38 3.17
CA HIS A 195 -9.44 -11.49 4.32
C HIS A 195 -8.92 -12.27 5.53
N GLY A 196 -8.20 -11.60 6.42
CA GLY A 196 -7.96 -12.16 7.73
C GLY A 196 -9.33 -12.24 8.39
N ASN A 197 -9.92 -13.42 8.51
CA ASN A 197 -11.14 -13.55 9.29
C ASN A 197 -10.74 -13.30 10.74
N GLY A 198 -10.67 -12.04 11.17
CA GLY A 198 -10.55 -11.64 12.56
C GLY A 198 -11.89 -11.79 13.28
N LEU A 199 -12.58 -12.91 13.00
CA LEU A 199 -13.69 -13.52 13.73
C LEU A 199 -13.17 -14.85 14.25
#